data_AF-A0A5B8S178-F1
#
_entry.id   AF-A0A5B8S178-F1
#
_cell.length_a   1.000
_cell.length_b   1.000
_cell.length_c   1.000
_cell.angle_alpha   90.00
_cell.angle_beta   90.00
_cell.angle_gamma   90.00
#
_symmetry.space_group_name_H-M   'P 1'
#
loop_
_entity.id
_entity.type
_entity.pdbx_description
1 polymer ?
#
loop_
_entity_poly.entity_id
_entity_poly.type
_entity_poly.pdbx_seq_one_letter_code
_entity_poly.pdbx_strand_id
1 'polypeptide(L)'
;MQPRRAKRQTGITLIESLIALVVSALGILGIVGVQMRTLADTQTTVRRAQAIRLIDDLGERMRVNPNAMLKLASFPSGYGQKASDITPADCTATACTPSQQITHDLYQWKLTVEQTLPLGQASIFEAPGEAGVDGTNRRVLGVIISWRANEREGLATDDIDASKVRQNDGSFSAGTDTDNACPADRICHLQYLPVPARCAPYDNGAAELTAYCS
;
A
#
# COMPACT_ATOMS: atom_id res chain seq x y z
N MET A 1 -84.29 -22.10 -10.55
CA MET A 1 -83.44 -20.89 -10.71
C MET A 1 -83.07 -20.37 -9.32
N GLN A 2 -81.84 -20.56 -8.86
CA GLN A 2 -81.36 -20.00 -7.59
C GLN A 2 -80.53 -18.73 -7.87
N PRO A 3 -80.74 -17.64 -7.13
CA PRO A 3 -80.00 -16.40 -7.35
C PRO A 3 -78.59 -16.52 -6.76
N ARG A 4 -77.55 -16.32 -7.59
CA ARG A 4 -76.18 -16.16 -7.09
C ARG A 4 -76.06 -14.80 -6.39
N ARG A 5 -75.80 -14.81 -5.08
CA ARG A 5 -75.47 -13.60 -4.29
C ARG A 5 -74.26 -12.90 -4.92
N ALA A 6 -74.38 -11.60 -5.19
CA ALA A 6 -73.24 -10.76 -5.52
C ALA A 6 -72.31 -10.65 -4.29
N LYS A 7 -71.05 -11.06 -4.43
CA LYS A 7 -70.03 -10.84 -3.39
C LYS A 7 -69.77 -9.33 -3.30
N ARG A 8 -69.92 -8.75 -2.10
CA ARG A 8 -69.50 -7.37 -1.82
C ARG A 8 -67.99 -7.28 -1.96
N GLN A 9 -67.51 -6.41 -2.85
CA GLN A 9 -66.10 -6.06 -2.99
C GLN A 9 -65.67 -5.30 -1.73
N THR A 10 -64.88 -5.93 -0.87
CA THR A 10 -64.25 -5.28 0.27
C THR A 10 -62.99 -4.56 -0.23
N GLY A 11 -63.06 -3.23 -0.34
CA GLY A 11 -61.99 -2.36 -0.84
C GLY A 11 -60.81 -2.22 0.13
N ILE A 12 -60.12 -3.32 0.43
CA ILE A 12 -58.93 -3.37 1.31
C ILE A 12 -57.64 -3.42 0.47
N THR A 13 -57.75 -3.67 -0.84
CA THR A 13 -56.61 -3.86 -1.77
C THR A 13 -55.73 -2.61 -1.93
N LEU A 14 -56.29 -1.41 -1.79
CA LEU A 14 -55.54 -0.17 -1.99
C LEU A 14 -54.60 0.14 -0.81
N ILE A 15 -55.05 -0.11 0.42
CA ILE A 15 -54.22 0.04 1.63
C ILE A 15 -53.13 -1.02 1.66
N GLU A 16 -53.46 -2.27 1.31
CA GLU A 16 -52.49 -3.37 1.21
C GLU A 16 -51.38 -3.08 0.19
N SER A 17 -51.75 -2.57 -0.99
CA SER A 17 -50.79 -2.18 -2.03
C SER A 17 -49.88 -1.03 -1.57
N LEU A 18 -50.44 -0.06 -0.84
CA LEU A 18 -49.67 1.07 -0.30
C LEU A 18 -48.66 0.61 0.77
N ILE A 19 -49.08 -0.29 1.67
CA ILE A 19 -48.19 -0.89 2.67
C ILE A 19 -47.08 -1.69 1.98
N ALA A 20 -47.40 -2.52 0.98
CA ALA A 20 -46.42 -3.28 0.23
C ALA A 20 -45.38 -2.38 -0.47
N LEU A 21 -45.83 -1.26 -1.05
CA LEU A 21 -44.94 -0.27 -1.66
C LEU A 21 -44.02 0.38 -0.64
N VAL A 22 -44.55 0.78 0.53
CA VAL A 22 -43.76 1.38 1.62
C VAL A 22 -42.70 0.40 2.14
N VAL A 23 -43.08 -0.84 2.42
CA VAL A 23 -42.15 -1.88 2.90
C VAL A 23 -41.08 -2.17 1.84
N SER A 24 -41.46 -2.26 0.57
CA SER A 24 -40.52 -2.47 -0.53
C SER A 24 -39.54 -1.30 -0.67
N ALA A 25 -40.02 -0.06 -0.55
CA ALA A 25 -39.18 1.13 -0.62
C ALA A 25 -38.16 1.16 0.53
N LEU A 26 -38.57 0.85 1.76
CA LEU A 26 -37.66 0.73 2.90
C LEU A 26 -36.64 -0.40 2.70
N GLY A 27 -37.07 -1.53 2.15
CA GLY A 27 -36.17 -2.65 1.81
C GLY A 27 -35.09 -2.24 0.80
N ILE A 28 -35.47 -1.55 -0.27
CA ILE A 28 -34.52 -1.06 -1.30
C ILE A 28 -33.56 -0.04 -0.70
N LEU A 29 -34.03 0.92 0.11
CA LEU A 29 -33.17 1.90 0.77
C LEU A 29 -32.15 1.22 1.71
N GLY A 30 -32.58 0.18 2.43
CA GLY A 30 -31.67 -0.64 3.24
C GLY A 30 -30.56 -1.29 2.42
N ILE A 31 -30.91 -1.90 1.27
CA ILE A 31 -29.95 -2.54 0.37
C ILE A 31 -28.96 -1.53 -0.21
N VAL A 32 -29.44 -0.37 -0.67
CA VAL A 32 -28.59 0.69 -1.22
C VAL A 32 -27.59 1.19 -0.17
N GLY A 33 -28.02 1.35 1.09
CA GLY A 33 -27.13 1.71 2.19
C GLY A 33 -25.99 0.71 2.39
N VAL A 34 -26.30 -0.59 2.36
CA VAL A 34 -25.29 -1.66 2.45
C VAL A 34 -24.37 -1.63 1.23
N GLN A 35 -24.90 -1.49 0.01
CA GLN A 35 -24.11 -1.44 -1.22
C GLN A 35 -23.09 -0.29 -1.21
N MET A 36 -23.47 0.88 -0.72
CA MET A 36 -22.58 2.05 -0.61
C MET A 36 -21.43 1.78 0.37
N ARG A 37 -21.72 1.16 1.52
CA ARG A 37 -20.68 0.77 2.49
C ARG A 37 -19.73 -0.25 1.89
N THR A 38 -20.25 -1.30 1.25
CA THR A 38 -19.45 -2.32 0.57
C THR A 38 -18.54 -1.72 -0.49
N LEU A 39 -19.02 -0.73 -1.25
CA LEU A 39 -18.20 -0.02 -2.25
C LEU A 39 -17.03 0.71 -1.61
N ALA A 40 -17.25 1.42 -0.49
CA ALA A 40 -16.19 2.11 0.24
C ALA A 40 -15.13 1.13 0.76
N ASP A 41 -15.56 0.02 1.36
CA ASP A 41 -14.66 -1.04 1.87
C ASP A 41 -13.86 -1.70 0.73
N THR A 42 -14.52 -1.91 -0.43
CA THR A 42 -13.88 -2.45 -1.64
C THR A 42 -12.79 -1.51 -2.14
N GLN A 43 -13.02 -0.20 -2.18
CA GLN A 43 -12.01 0.76 -2.61
C GLN A 43 -10.76 0.73 -1.71
N THR A 44 -10.93 0.64 -0.39
CA THR A 44 -9.81 0.52 0.55
C THR A 44 -9.01 -0.75 0.30
N THR A 45 -9.70 -1.88 0.07
CA THR A 45 -9.06 -3.16 -0.25
C THR A 45 -8.27 -3.10 -1.55
N VAL A 46 -8.83 -2.46 -2.60
CA VAL A 46 -8.15 -2.27 -3.89
C VAL A 46 -6.87 -1.44 -3.72
N ARG A 47 -6.90 -0.35 -2.95
CA ARG A 47 -5.70 0.48 -2.70
C ARG A 47 -4.62 -0.27 -1.95
N ARG A 48 -4.99 -1.11 -0.98
CA ARG A 48 -4.03 -1.97 -0.28
C ARG A 48 -3.38 -2.98 -1.21
N ALA A 49 -4.17 -3.60 -2.10
CA ALA A 49 -3.65 -4.50 -3.12
C ALA A 49 -2.73 -3.78 -4.13
N GLN A 50 -3.04 -2.53 -4.50
CA GLN A 50 -2.15 -1.69 -5.30
C GLN A 50 -0.82 -1.42 -4.59
N ALA A 51 -0.87 -1.04 -3.30
CA ALA A 51 0.34 -0.83 -2.50
C ALA A 51 1.21 -2.09 -2.43
N ILE A 52 0.64 -3.26 -2.18
CA ILE A 52 1.38 -4.55 -2.18
C ILE A 52 2.09 -4.75 -3.53
N ARG A 53 1.36 -4.61 -4.65
CA ARG A 53 1.94 -4.77 -5.99
C ARG A 53 3.06 -3.78 -6.29
N LEU A 54 2.94 -2.54 -5.80
CA LEU A 54 3.98 -1.52 -5.95
C LEU A 54 5.23 -1.91 -5.14
N ILE A 55 5.07 -2.45 -3.93
CA ILE A 55 6.23 -2.91 -3.15
C ILE A 55 6.88 -4.13 -3.82
N ASP A 56 6.09 -5.07 -4.33
CA ASP A 56 6.60 -6.23 -5.08
C ASP A 56 7.32 -5.80 -6.38
N ASP A 57 6.83 -4.78 -7.10
CA ASP A 57 7.52 -4.19 -8.27
C ASP A 57 8.90 -3.65 -7.90
N LEU A 58 9.02 -2.93 -6.79
CA LEU A 58 10.32 -2.48 -6.29
C LEU A 58 11.25 -3.67 -5.95
N GLY A 59 10.68 -4.71 -5.33
CA GLY A 59 11.40 -5.95 -5.04
C GLY A 59 11.96 -6.62 -6.29
N GLU A 60 11.19 -6.65 -7.38
CA GLU A 60 11.64 -7.20 -8.65
C GLU A 60 12.73 -6.35 -9.31
N ARG A 61 12.60 -5.02 -9.27
CA ARG A 61 13.66 -4.10 -9.75
C ARG A 61 14.98 -4.32 -9.01
N MET A 62 14.91 -4.53 -7.69
CA MET A 62 16.09 -4.89 -6.89
C MET A 62 16.69 -6.24 -7.30
N ARG A 63 15.87 -7.24 -7.66
CA ARG A 63 16.33 -8.58 -8.10
C ARG A 63 17.03 -8.59 -9.45
N VAL A 64 16.66 -7.67 -10.34
CA VAL A 64 17.27 -7.54 -11.66
C VAL A 64 18.64 -6.86 -11.61
N ASN A 65 18.93 -6.09 -10.56
CA ASN A 65 20.23 -5.43 -10.41
C ASN A 65 21.22 -6.32 -9.60
N PRO A 66 22.21 -6.97 -10.26
CA PRO A 66 23.11 -7.92 -9.59
C PRO A 66 24.01 -7.27 -8.52
N ASN A 67 24.18 -5.94 -8.56
CA ASN A 67 24.99 -5.18 -7.62
C ASN A 67 24.14 -4.41 -6.59
N ALA A 68 22.83 -4.66 -6.52
CA ALA A 68 21.93 -3.96 -5.60
C ALA A 68 22.41 -4.02 -4.14
N MET A 69 22.94 -5.18 -3.71
CA MET A 69 23.46 -5.38 -2.36
C MET A 69 24.69 -4.51 -2.04
N LEU A 70 25.56 -4.27 -3.02
CA LEU A 70 26.73 -3.38 -2.86
C LEU A 70 26.35 -1.90 -2.86
N LYS A 71 25.14 -1.56 -3.32
CA LYS A 71 24.64 -0.18 -3.44
C LYS A 71 23.36 0.02 -2.63
N LEU A 72 23.20 -0.74 -1.55
CA LEU A 72 22.00 -0.68 -0.72
C LEU A 72 21.77 0.70 -0.10
N ALA A 73 22.86 1.43 0.20
CA ALA A 73 22.81 2.80 0.68
C ALA A 73 22.18 3.81 -0.31
N SER A 74 21.99 3.43 -1.57
CA SER A 74 21.34 4.27 -2.59
C SER A 74 19.82 4.06 -2.69
N PHE A 75 19.25 3.08 -1.97
CA PHE A 75 17.82 2.81 -1.96
C PHE A 75 17.01 3.63 -0.94
N PRO A 76 17.52 3.92 0.28
CA PRO A 76 16.77 4.70 1.25
C PRO A 76 16.29 6.02 0.67
N SER A 77 14.98 6.25 0.77
CA SER A 77 14.34 7.48 0.31
C SER A 77 13.10 7.73 1.15
N GLY A 78 13.02 8.89 1.80
CA GLY A 78 11.92 9.24 2.69
C GLY A 78 10.61 9.56 1.96
N TYR A 79 9.51 9.64 2.72
CA TYR A 79 8.21 10.13 2.22
C TYR A 79 8.27 11.51 1.56
N GLY A 80 9.19 12.37 2.01
CA GLY A 80 9.35 13.73 1.52
C GLY A 80 10.02 13.83 0.15
N GLN A 81 10.74 12.78 -0.28
CA GLN A 81 11.39 12.76 -1.59
C GLN A 81 10.41 12.23 -2.63
N LYS A 82 9.93 13.12 -3.49
CA LYS A 82 9.03 12.81 -4.61
C LYS A 82 9.80 12.35 -5.83
N ALA A 83 9.08 11.82 -6.82
CA ALA A 83 9.67 11.51 -8.12
C ALA A 83 10.33 12.75 -8.75
N SER A 84 9.71 13.93 -8.62
CA SER A 84 10.25 15.20 -9.13
C SER A 84 11.59 15.61 -8.51
N ASP A 85 11.93 15.09 -7.34
CA ASP A 85 13.17 15.42 -6.62
C ASP A 85 14.32 14.50 -7.02
N ILE A 86 14.03 13.45 -7.80
CA ILE A 86 15.01 12.51 -8.32
C ILE A 86 15.36 12.93 -9.76
N THR A 87 16.65 13.13 -10.03
CA THR A 87 17.14 13.38 -11.39
C THR A 87 17.68 12.06 -11.96
N PRO A 88 16.89 11.30 -12.73
CA PRO A 88 17.33 10.02 -13.25
C PRO A 88 18.28 10.21 -14.44
N ALA A 89 19.25 9.29 -14.59
CA ALA A 89 19.90 9.11 -15.87
C ALA A 89 18.94 8.45 -16.87
N ASP A 90 19.12 8.72 -18.16
CA ASP A 90 18.40 8.02 -19.22
C ASP A 90 19.04 6.65 -19.48
N CYS A 91 18.59 5.66 -18.71
CA CYS A 91 19.00 4.27 -18.84
C CYS A 91 18.27 3.51 -19.97
N THR A 92 17.44 4.21 -20.76
CA THR A 92 16.72 3.61 -21.90
C THR A 92 17.49 3.81 -23.20
N ALA A 93 18.16 4.95 -23.35
CA ALA A 93 18.96 5.27 -24.53
C ALA A 93 20.46 5.02 -24.33
N THR A 94 20.96 5.03 -23.08
CA THR A 94 22.39 4.89 -22.75
C THR A 94 22.61 3.82 -21.69
N ALA A 95 23.74 3.12 -21.76
CA ALA A 95 24.13 2.18 -20.71
C ALA A 95 24.37 2.93 -19.38
N CYS A 96 23.65 2.53 -18.33
CA CYS A 96 23.78 3.10 -16.99
C CYS A 96 24.76 2.32 -16.12
N THR A 97 25.49 3.04 -15.27
CA THR A 97 26.16 2.44 -14.11
C THR A 97 25.11 1.89 -13.13
N PRO A 98 25.48 0.93 -12.25
CA PRO A 98 24.54 0.37 -11.28
C PRO A 98 23.84 1.42 -10.39
N SER A 99 24.55 2.48 -9.99
CA SER A 99 23.98 3.58 -9.19
C SER A 99 23.00 4.46 -10.01
N GLN A 100 23.30 4.70 -11.29
CA GLN A 100 22.39 5.42 -12.19
C GLN A 100 21.13 4.62 -12.45
N GLN A 101 21.26 3.29 -12.60
CA GLN A 101 20.11 2.40 -12.77
C GLN A 101 19.19 2.42 -11.54
N ILE A 102 19.74 2.34 -10.32
CA ILE A 102 18.96 2.46 -9.08
C ILE A 102 18.22 3.80 -9.02
N THR A 103 18.90 4.90 -9.36
CA THR A 103 18.28 6.24 -9.36
C THR A 103 17.13 6.32 -10.39
N HIS A 104 17.32 5.73 -11.56
CA HIS A 104 16.28 5.63 -12.59
C HIS A 104 15.08 4.80 -12.13
N ASP A 105 15.32 3.64 -11.54
CA ASP A 105 14.27 2.75 -11.02
C ASP A 105 13.49 3.42 -9.88
N LEU A 106 14.18 4.09 -8.96
CA LEU A 106 13.53 4.84 -7.87
C LEU A 106 12.65 5.98 -8.39
N TYR A 107 13.12 6.72 -9.41
CA TYR A 107 12.31 7.74 -10.06
C TYR A 107 11.02 7.15 -10.65
N GLN A 108 11.15 6.10 -11.48
CA GLN A 108 9.99 5.47 -12.13
C GLN A 108 9.02 4.88 -11.11
N TRP A 109 9.55 4.22 -10.09
CA TRP A 109 8.75 3.60 -9.04
C TRP A 109 8.00 4.64 -8.21
N LYS A 110 8.67 5.69 -7.73
CA LYS A 110 8.01 6.77 -6.98
C LYS A 110 6.96 7.48 -7.83
N LEU A 111 7.23 7.70 -9.12
CA LEU A 111 6.25 8.27 -10.04
C LEU A 111 5.01 7.38 -10.15
N THR A 112 5.20 6.07 -10.24
CA THR A 112 4.11 5.09 -10.31
C THR A 112 3.30 5.06 -9.00
N VAL A 113 3.96 5.16 -7.84
CA VAL A 113 3.29 5.28 -6.53
C VAL A 113 2.40 6.52 -6.48
N GLU A 114 2.94 7.68 -6.87
CA GLU A 114 2.24 8.96 -6.88
C GLU A 114 1.02 8.97 -7.83
N GLN A 115 1.13 8.28 -8.97
CA GLN A 115 0.06 8.18 -9.97
C GLN A 115 -1.00 7.14 -9.63
N THR A 116 -0.62 6.05 -8.96
CA THR A 116 -1.53 4.92 -8.68
C THR A 116 -2.39 5.16 -7.43
N LEU A 117 -1.82 5.80 -6.40
CA LEU A 117 -2.47 5.97 -5.11
C LEU A 117 -2.82 7.45 -4.87
N PRO A 118 -3.99 7.74 -4.25
CA PRO A 118 -4.40 9.12 -3.99
C PRO A 118 -3.45 9.78 -2.99
N LEU A 119 -2.74 10.80 -3.48
CA LEU A 119 -1.64 11.47 -2.78
C LEU A 119 -0.53 10.50 -2.37
N GLY A 120 -0.33 9.38 -3.08
CA GLY A 120 0.60 8.32 -2.70
C GLY A 120 2.00 8.82 -2.38
N GLN A 121 2.58 8.34 -1.28
CA GLN A 121 3.96 8.59 -0.88
C GLN A 121 4.57 7.26 -0.45
N ALA A 122 5.89 7.15 -0.56
CA ALA A 122 6.60 5.96 -0.11
C ALA A 122 7.90 6.31 0.59
N SER A 123 8.20 5.53 1.62
CA SER A 123 9.50 5.53 2.29
C SER A 123 10.18 4.17 2.11
N ILE A 124 11.45 4.20 1.75
CA ILE A 124 12.35 3.06 1.74
C ILE A 124 13.40 3.34 2.82
N PHE A 125 13.59 2.39 3.72
CA PHE A 125 14.44 2.59 4.89
C PHE A 125 15.16 1.31 5.29
N GLU A 126 16.18 1.47 6.12
CA GLU A 126 16.92 0.35 6.69
C GLU A 126 16.04 -0.36 7.70
N ALA A 127 15.91 -1.68 7.58
CA ALA A 127 15.08 -2.42 8.52
C ALA A 127 15.65 -2.25 9.95
N PRO A 128 14.84 -1.92 10.97
CA PRO A 128 15.31 -1.77 12.34
C PRO A 128 16.02 -3.02 12.88
N GLY A 129 15.66 -4.21 12.39
CA GLY A 129 16.34 -5.46 12.72
C GLY A 129 17.76 -5.60 12.15
N GLU A 130 18.14 -4.75 11.19
CA GLU A 130 19.48 -4.66 10.61
C GLU A 130 20.30 -3.51 11.24
N ALA A 131 19.79 -2.88 12.31
CA ALA A 131 20.50 -1.83 13.02
C ALA A 131 21.85 -2.35 13.55
N GLY A 132 22.94 -1.67 13.18
CA GLY A 132 24.30 -2.07 13.56
C GLY A 132 24.95 -3.14 12.67
N VAL A 133 24.25 -3.65 11.65
CA VAL A 133 24.86 -4.46 10.59
C VAL A 133 25.61 -3.52 9.63
N ASP A 134 26.86 -3.88 9.29
CA ASP A 134 27.64 -3.17 8.28
C ASP A 134 26.83 -3.04 6.98
N GLY A 135 26.85 -1.87 6.36
CA GLY A 135 26.05 -1.52 5.18
C GLY A 135 26.22 -2.46 3.99
N THR A 136 27.27 -3.27 4.03
CA THR A 136 27.73 -4.22 3.03
C THR A 136 27.13 -5.62 3.17
N ASN A 137 26.58 -5.96 4.34
CA ASN A 137 25.99 -7.27 4.65
C ASN A 137 24.51 -7.18 5.04
N ARG A 138 23.86 -6.05 4.76
CA ARG A 138 22.43 -5.87 4.99
C ARG A 138 21.61 -6.70 4.01
N ARG A 139 20.61 -7.39 4.52
CA ARG A 139 19.82 -8.34 3.73
C ARG A 139 18.35 -7.99 3.63
N VAL A 140 17.92 -6.92 4.29
CA VAL A 140 16.51 -6.54 4.36
C VAL A 140 16.38 -5.02 4.28
N LEU A 141 15.41 -4.57 3.49
CA LEU A 141 14.95 -3.18 3.47
C LEU A 141 13.48 -3.12 3.90
N GLY A 142 13.12 -2.07 4.64
CA GLY A 142 11.74 -1.73 4.91
C GLY A 142 11.20 -0.85 3.80
N VAL A 143 10.01 -1.18 3.30
CA VAL A 143 9.27 -0.34 2.35
C VAL A 143 7.89 -0.09 2.90
N ILE A 144 7.55 1.19 3.03
CA ILE A 144 6.24 1.60 3.51
C ILE A 144 5.62 2.58 2.51
N ILE A 145 4.39 2.29 2.09
CA ILE A 145 3.61 3.17 1.19
C ILE A 145 2.45 3.74 1.98
N SER A 146 2.22 5.06 1.86
CA SER A 146 1.12 5.77 2.50
C SER A 146 0.23 6.46 1.47
N TRP A 147 -1.08 6.44 1.69
CA TRP A 147 -2.07 7.11 0.84
C TRP A 147 -3.18 7.74 1.66
N ARG A 148 -3.92 8.67 1.05
CA ARG A 148 -5.02 9.36 1.72
C ARG A 148 -6.12 8.36 2.13
N ALA A 149 -6.55 8.43 3.38
CA ALA A 149 -7.74 7.72 3.85
C ALA A 149 -9.00 8.17 3.08
N ASN A 150 -9.99 7.29 2.95
CA ASN A 150 -11.28 7.60 2.34
C ASN A 150 -12.36 7.97 3.37
N GLU A 151 -11.97 8.12 4.63
CA GLU A 151 -12.89 8.33 5.73
C GLU A 151 -13.27 9.80 5.88
N ARG A 152 -14.50 10.04 6.33
CA ARG A 152 -14.97 11.37 6.67
C ARG A 152 -14.32 11.81 7.97
N GLU A 153 -13.80 13.03 7.99
CA GLU A 153 -13.21 13.67 9.16
C GLU A 153 -14.14 13.53 10.40
N GLY A 154 -13.59 13.03 11.51
CA GLY A 154 -14.31 12.82 12.77
C GLY A 154 -15.07 11.48 12.92
N LEU A 155 -14.99 10.58 11.94
CA LEU A 155 -15.53 9.21 12.05
C LEU A 155 -14.45 8.12 12.16
N ALA A 156 -13.18 8.50 12.16
CA ALA A 156 -12.06 7.59 12.40
C ALA A 156 -12.12 7.11 13.86
N THR A 157 -12.67 5.92 14.09
CA THR A 157 -12.70 5.31 15.42
C THR A 157 -11.42 4.58 15.75
N ASP A 158 -10.66 4.17 14.73
CA ASP A 158 -9.41 3.44 14.86
C ASP A 158 -8.36 4.01 13.90
N ASP A 159 -7.17 4.31 14.45
CA ASP A 159 -5.98 4.53 13.65
C ASP A 159 -5.56 3.16 13.08
N ILE A 160 -6.04 2.81 11.87
CA ILE A 160 -5.71 1.55 11.18
C ILE A 160 -4.29 1.65 10.61
N ASP A 161 -3.33 1.91 11.48
CA ASP A 161 -1.92 1.83 11.17
C ASP A 161 -1.45 0.38 11.32
N ALA A 162 -1.62 -0.37 10.23
CA ALA A 162 -1.16 -1.75 10.14
C ALA A 162 0.38 -1.89 10.08
N SER A 163 1.13 -0.79 10.19
CA SER A 163 2.57 -0.85 10.42
C SER A 163 2.93 -1.03 11.89
N LYS A 164 2.00 -0.80 12.83
CA LYS A 164 2.24 -0.96 14.26
C LYS A 164 2.22 -2.44 14.69
N VAL A 165 3.10 -2.77 15.62
CA VAL A 165 3.20 -4.08 16.28
C VAL A 165 2.63 -3.98 17.68
N ARG A 166 1.79 -4.93 18.07
CA ARG A 166 1.25 -5.02 19.43
C ARG A 166 2.30 -5.65 20.36
N GLN A 167 2.68 -4.92 21.39
CA GLN A 167 3.62 -5.33 22.42
C GLN A 167 2.95 -6.20 23.49
N ASN A 168 3.76 -6.88 24.30
CA ASN A 168 3.28 -7.76 25.37
C ASN A 168 2.49 -7.03 26.46
N ASP A 169 2.75 -5.73 26.67
CA ASP A 169 2.02 -4.86 27.59
C ASP A 169 0.69 -4.35 27.00
N GLY A 170 0.35 -4.76 25.77
CA GLY A 170 -0.86 -4.35 25.06
C GLY A 170 -0.74 -3.00 24.34
N SER A 171 0.39 -2.30 24.46
CA SER A 171 0.68 -1.09 23.69
C SER A 171 0.98 -1.41 22.23
N PHE A 172 0.90 -0.40 21.36
CA PHE A 172 1.31 -0.51 19.97
C PHE A 172 2.59 0.29 19.76
N SER A 173 3.65 -0.36 19.27
CA SER A 173 4.87 0.31 18.80
C SER A 173 4.86 0.39 17.27
N ALA A 174 5.49 1.41 16.69
CA ALA A 174 5.74 1.40 15.25
C ALA A 174 6.57 0.16 14.87
N GLY A 175 6.21 -0.49 13.75
CA GLY A 175 7.04 -1.53 13.13
C GLY A 175 8.15 -0.97 12.26
N THR A 176 8.37 0.34 12.34
CA THR A 176 9.38 1.15 11.62
C THR A 176 10.16 1.99 12.63
N ASP A 177 11.15 2.77 12.19
CA ASP A 177 11.77 3.82 13.01
C ASP A 177 10.89 5.09 13.10
N THR A 178 11.36 6.11 13.84
CA THR A 178 10.61 7.35 14.07
C THR A 178 10.32 8.15 12.80
N ASP A 179 11.23 8.13 11.83
CA ASP A 179 11.13 8.92 10.61
C ASP A 179 10.24 8.22 9.57
N ASN A 180 10.08 6.90 9.73
CA ASN A 180 9.33 6.02 8.86
C ASN A 180 8.00 5.56 9.47
N ALA A 181 7.54 6.21 10.54
CA ALA A 181 6.20 6.01 11.08
C ALA A 181 5.13 6.39 10.04
N CYS A 182 3.98 5.72 10.09
CA CYS A 182 2.86 6.09 9.22
C CYS A 182 2.46 7.56 9.49
N PRO A 183 2.43 8.45 8.47
CA PRO A 183 2.08 9.83 8.72
C PRO A 183 0.61 9.97 9.15
N ALA A 184 0.32 10.98 9.97
CA ALA A 184 -1.03 11.26 10.47
C ALA A 184 -2.05 11.41 9.31
N ASP A 185 -3.28 10.95 9.55
CA ASP A 185 -4.42 11.02 8.61
C ASP A 185 -4.20 10.26 7.29
N ARG A 186 -3.34 9.22 7.31
CA ARG A 186 -3.05 8.37 6.15
C ARG A 186 -3.20 6.91 6.48
N ILE A 187 -3.45 6.11 5.45
CA ILE A 187 -3.38 4.64 5.55
C ILE A 187 -2.02 4.22 5.03
N CYS A 188 -1.37 3.30 5.75
CA CYS A 188 -0.07 2.76 5.35
C CYS A 188 -0.09 1.25 5.14
N HIS A 189 0.84 0.79 4.29
CA HIS A 189 1.19 -0.61 4.16
C HIS A 189 2.71 -0.76 4.20
N LEU A 190 3.19 -1.56 5.16
CA LEU A 190 4.60 -1.88 5.39
C LEU A 190 4.87 -3.32 4.94
N GLN A 191 5.95 -3.50 4.19
CA GLN A 191 6.50 -4.82 3.86
C GLN A 191 8.03 -4.75 3.88
N TYR A 192 8.64 -5.81 4.39
CA TYR A 192 10.08 -6.00 4.38
C TYR A 192 10.49 -6.79 3.15
N LEU A 193 11.40 -6.24 2.36
CA LEU A 193 11.92 -6.87 1.16
C LEU A 193 13.30 -7.46 1.43
N PRO A 194 13.51 -8.77 1.18
CA PRO A 194 14.84 -9.34 1.21
C PRO A 194 15.64 -8.81 0.03
N VAL A 195 16.88 -8.41 0.28
CA VAL A 195 17.83 -8.02 -0.73
C VAL A 195 18.39 -9.29 -1.37
N PRO A 196 18.17 -9.50 -2.67
CA PRO A 196 18.64 -10.69 -3.36
C PRO A 196 20.17 -10.62 -3.53
N ALA A 197 20.89 -11.50 -2.85
CA ALA A 197 22.33 -11.68 -3.04
C ALA A 197 22.56 -12.81 -4.05
N ARG A 198 22.80 -12.47 -5.32
CA ARG A 198 23.31 -13.44 -6.32
C ARG A 198 24.83 -13.66 -6.18
N CYS A 199 25.50 -12.74 -5.51
CA CYS A 199 26.94 -12.70 -5.36
C CYS A 199 27.27 -12.33 -3.92
N ALA A 200 28.31 -12.95 -3.36
CA ALA A 200 28.81 -12.60 -2.03
C ALA A 200 29.73 -11.37 -2.12
N PRO A 201 29.65 -10.42 -1.19
CA PRO A 201 30.58 -9.32 -1.14
C PRO A 201 31.94 -9.88 -0.67
N TYR A 202 33.01 -9.51 -1.37
CA TYR A 202 34.39 -9.88 -1.08
C TYR A 202 35.23 -8.61 -0.94
N ASP A 203 35.77 -8.42 0.26
CA ASP A 203 36.76 -7.39 0.53
C ASP A 203 38.15 -7.88 0.12
N ASN A 204 38.70 -7.24 -0.91
CA ASN A 204 40.05 -7.49 -1.41
C ASN A 204 41.06 -6.45 -0.91
N GLY A 205 40.68 -5.58 0.04
CA GLY A 205 41.50 -4.47 0.53
C GLY A 205 41.43 -3.20 -0.35
N ALA A 206 40.57 -3.17 -1.36
CA ALA A 206 40.24 -1.94 -2.09
C ALA A 206 39.14 -1.16 -1.35
N ALA A 207 39.07 0.16 -1.57
CA ALA A 207 38.05 1.02 -0.98
C ALA A 207 36.59 0.69 -1.41
N GLU A 208 36.42 -0.17 -2.41
CA GLU A 208 35.12 -0.61 -2.91
C GLU A 208 35.06 -2.15 -2.94
N LEU A 209 34.01 -2.73 -2.35
CA LEU A 209 33.81 -4.17 -2.29
C LEU A 209 33.57 -4.77 -3.67
N THR A 210 34.25 -5.88 -3.95
CA THR A 210 34.04 -6.69 -5.15
C THR A 210 32.99 -7.76 -4.92
N ALA A 211 32.11 -8.03 -5.88
CA ALA A 211 31.15 -9.13 -5.80
C ALA A 211 31.76 -10.42 -6.39
N TYR A 212 31.66 -11.54 -5.67
CA TYR A 212 31.99 -12.87 -6.18
C TYR A 212 30.71 -13.67 -6.41
N CYS A 213 30.48 -14.08 -7.66
CA CYS A 213 29.32 -14.88 -8.06
C CYS A 213 29.83 -16.27 -8.47
N SER A 214 29.29 -17.33 -7.87
CA SER A 214 29.57 -18.73 -8.25
C SER A 214 28.63 -19.25 -9.32
#